data_AF-A0A6J8DRJ3-F1
#
_entry.id   AF-A0A6J8DRJ3-F1
#
_cell.length_a   1.000
_cell.length_b   1.000
_cell.length_c   1.000
_cell.angle_alpha   90.00
_cell.angle_beta   90.00
_cell.angle_gamma   90.00
#
_symmetry.space_group_name_H-M   'P 1'
#
loop_
_entity.id
_entity.type
_entity.pdbx_description
1 polymer ?
#
loop_
_entity_poly.entity_id
_entity_poly.type
_entity_poly.pdbx_seq_one_letter_code
_entity_poly.pdbx_strand_id
1 'polypeptide(L)'
;MISLISLVLSILLTIACIVLFNKVRALTTALILLQKAPSSAAFVTPQTPPTFHYMQSHISTTQNYESILSPQLNQWPSIVLAAITIISFVGVLHYLYKQVCTRHHTKIILEISNGLICLTIPVVNLPLCPSDWDIATPNSITNMRISGTFYTKLHVEMSGLSIVNVHTKQQIKNKINTASNAKYIRMCILYTMKAKSYYSHISANKPKRTIPSLHNHENNEELDVIPDTPTGSQVRTIPETPSTSKATSSRKRNKEGELLNILDRLPCRKKTQEDDQTEEIHVFTKGEKVSAYYSNDKKWYDAVITAVLKDGYRIKYVLDGFREVIKDTALLKKM
;
A
#
# COMPACT_ATOMS: atom_id res chain seq x y z
N MET A 1 3.03 -2.59 5.14
CA MET A 1 3.00 -1.75 6.36
C MET A 1 1.62 -1.68 7.02
N ILE A 2 0.53 -1.33 6.32
CA ILE A 2 -0.81 -1.20 6.92
C ILE A 2 -1.30 -2.49 7.61
N SER A 3 -1.03 -3.67 7.03
CA SER A 3 -1.39 -4.96 7.65
C SER A 3 -0.62 -5.28 8.94
N LEU A 4 0.62 -4.79 9.08
CA LEU A 4 1.42 -4.97 10.30
C LEU A 4 0.84 -4.12 11.44
N ILE A 5 0.49 -2.86 11.14
CA ILE A 5 -0.11 -1.92 12.09
C ILE A 5 -1.45 -2.48 12.60
N SER A 6 -2.29 -3.02 11.72
CA SER A 6 -3.56 -3.64 12.10
C SER A 6 -3.39 -4.85 13.01
N LEU A 7 -2.36 -5.67 12.78
CA LEU A 7 -2.09 -6.86 13.58
C LEU A 7 -1.59 -6.46 14.98
N VAL A 8 -0.68 -5.49 15.07
CA VAL A 8 -0.17 -4.96 16.34
C VAL A 8 -1.31 -4.35 17.15
N LEU A 9 -2.19 -3.55 16.52
CA LEU A 9 -3.33 -2.93 17.20
C LEU A 9 -4.32 -3.98 17.73
N SER A 10 -4.55 -5.05 16.97
CA SER A 10 -5.40 -6.17 17.40
C SER A 10 -4.83 -6.89 18.62
N ILE A 11 -3.51 -7.13 18.66
CA ILE A 11 -2.83 -7.77 19.79
C ILE A 11 -2.89 -6.87 21.03
N LEU A 12 -2.68 -5.57 20.87
CA LEU A 12 -2.77 -4.62 21.98
C LEU A 12 -4.20 -4.56 22.56
N LEU A 13 -5.23 -4.60 21.70
CA LEU A 13 -6.62 -4.59 22.12
C LEU A 13 -6.99 -5.88 22.87
N THR A 14 -6.52 -7.05 22.43
CA THR A 14 -6.78 -8.31 23.15
C THR A 14 -6.08 -8.35 24.50
N ILE A 15 -4.84 -7.87 24.60
CA ILE A 15 -4.13 -7.74 25.89
C ILE A 15 -4.88 -6.79 26.82
N ALA A 16 -5.33 -5.63 26.32
CA ALA A 16 -6.11 -4.68 27.12
C ALA A 16 -7.42 -5.30 27.62
N CYS A 17 -8.14 -6.06 26.78
CA CYS A 17 -9.32 -6.79 27.20
C CYS A 17 -9.02 -7.78 28.33
N ILE A 18 -7.97 -8.59 28.22
CA ILE A 18 -7.58 -9.56 29.26
C ILE A 18 -7.29 -8.86 30.60
N VAL A 19 -6.56 -7.74 30.57
CA VAL A 19 -6.26 -6.96 31.79
C VAL A 19 -7.52 -6.38 32.43
N LEU A 20 -8.44 -5.83 31.63
CA LEU A 20 -9.71 -5.31 32.11
C LEU A 20 -10.57 -6.42 32.73
N PHE A 21 -10.64 -7.60 32.13
CA PHE A 21 -11.35 -8.75 32.70
C PHE A 21 -10.78 -9.19 34.05
N ASN A 22 -9.45 -9.19 34.20
CA ASN A 22 -8.82 -9.52 35.49
C ASN A 22 -9.17 -8.48 36.57
N LYS A 23 -9.25 -7.19 36.21
CA LYS A 23 -9.69 -6.13 37.14
C LYS A 23 -11.16 -6.23 37.50
N VAL A 24 -12.03 -6.55 36.55
CA VAL A 24 -13.46 -6.78 36.83
C VAL A 24 -13.62 -7.96 37.77
N ARG A 25 -12.87 -9.07 37.58
CA ARG A 25 -12.90 -10.22 38.49
C ARG A 25 -12.48 -9.86 39.92
N ALA A 26 -11.44 -9.02 40.08
CA ALA A 26 -11.04 -8.51 41.38
C ALA A 26 -12.13 -7.63 42.04
N LEU A 27 -12.83 -6.83 41.25
CA LEU A 27 -13.93 -5.99 41.74
C LEU A 27 -15.16 -6.82 42.13
N THR A 28 -15.52 -7.83 41.33
CA THR A 28 -16.65 -8.73 41.60
C THR A 28 -16.39 -9.54 42.87
N THR A 29 -15.16 -10.03 43.07
CA THR A 29 -14.80 -10.74 44.32
C THR A 29 -14.87 -9.82 45.54
N ALA A 30 -14.41 -8.57 45.43
CA ALA A 30 -14.56 -7.58 46.49
C ALA A 30 -16.04 -7.25 46.81
N LEU A 31 -16.89 -7.11 45.78
CA LEU A 31 -18.33 -6.87 45.95
C LEU A 31 -19.05 -8.04 46.61
N ILE A 32 -18.73 -9.28 46.23
CA ILE A 32 -19.28 -10.48 46.86
C ILE A 32 -18.87 -10.56 48.34
N LEU A 33 -17.63 -10.19 48.67
CA LEU A 33 -17.19 -10.11 50.07
C LEU A 33 -17.93 -9.02 50.85
N LEU A 34 -18.20 -7.86 50.24
CA LEU A 34 -18.99 -6.80 50.88
C LEU A 34 -20.44 -7.19 51.12
N GLN A 35 -21.08 -7.92 50.19
CA GLN A 35 -22.47 -8.37 50.37
C GLN A 35 -22.62 -9.42 51.47
N LYS A 36 -21.55 -10.12 51.82
CA LYS A 36 -21.56 -11.13 52.90
C LYS A 36 -21.25 -10.53 54.27
N ALA A 37 -20.92 -9.23 54.36
CA ALA A 37 -20.81 -8.54 55.63
C ALA A 37 -22.20 -8.48 56.28
N PRO A 38 -22.39 -9.03 57.49
CA PRO A 38 -23.69 -9.04 58.14
C PRO A 38 -24.14 -7.59 58.31
N SER A 39 -25.28 -7.26 57.70
CA SER A 39 -26.00 -6.03 57.95
C SER A 39 -26.43 -6.05 59.41
N SER A 40 -25.58 -5.50 60.28
CA SER A 40 -25.91 -5.24 61.68
C SER A 40 -26.99 -4.16 61.69
N ALA A 41 -28.24 -4.60 61.53
CA ALA A 41 -29.41 -3.80 61.83
C ALA A 41 -29.37 -3.52 63.34
N ALA A 42 -28.74 -2.41 63.71
CA ALA A 42 -28.87 -1.85 65.04
C ALA A 42 -30.31 -1.36 65.18
N PHE A 43 -31.16 -2.24 65.71
CA PHE A 43 -32.50 -1.92 66.15
C PHE A 43 -32.37 -0.92 67.31
N VAL A 44 -32.77 0.32 67.04
CA VAL A 44 -32.84 1.39 68.04
C VAL A 44 -34.06 1.12 68.91
N THR A 45 -33.85 0.49 70.06
CA THR A 45 -34.77 0.59 71.20
C THR A 45 -34.27 1.66 72.16
N PRO A 46 -35.13 2.62 72.55
CA PRO A 46 -34.76 3.64 73.51
C PRO A 46 -34.84 3.08 74.93
N GLN A 47 -33.79 3.39 75.70
CA GLN A 47 -33.71 3.39 77.17
C GLN A 47 -33.48 2.04 77.88
N THR A 48 -32.21 1.79 78.20
CA THR A 48 -31.74 1.46 79.56
C THR A 48 -30.21 1.60 79.60
N PRO A 49 -29.61 2.05 80.72
CA PRO A 49 -28.19 2.36 80.80
C PRO A 49 -27.30 1.11 80.63
N PRO A 50 -26.09 1.27 80.07
CA PRO A 50 -25.28 0.15 79.60
C PRO A 50 -24.65 -0.63 80.76
N THR A 51 -25.09 -1.87 80.95
CA THR A 51 -24.29 -2.90 81.63
C THR A 51 -23.39 -3.57 80.60
N PHE A 52 -22.09 -3.31 80.71
CA PHE A 52 -21.05 -4.01 79.96
C PHE A 52 -21.01 -5.49 80.39
N HIS A 53 -21.72 -6.35 79.66
CA HIS A 53 -21.46 -7.78 79.70
C HIS A 53 -20.33 -8.09 78.73
N TYR A 54 -19.12 -8.28 79.28
CA TYR A 54 -18.05 -8.99 78.59
C TYR A 54 -18.53 -10.43 78.34
N MET A 55 -19.08 -10.70 77.15
CA MET A 55 -19.22 -12.07 76.69
C MET A 55 -17.82 -12.60 76.39
N GLN A 56 -17.27 -13.29 77.38
CA GLN A 56 -16.20 -14.26 77.24
C GLN A 56 -16.63 -15.27 76.16
N SER A 57 -16.19 -15.06 74.91
CA SER A 57 -16.37 -16.04 73.85
C SER A 57 -15.49 -17.24 74.17
N HIS A 58 -16.09 -18.26 74.79
CA HIS A 58 -15.46 -19.57 74.86
C HIS A 58 -15.31 -20.10 73.42
N ILE A 59 -14.08 -19.97 72.93
CA ILE A 59 -13.54 -20.59 71.74
C ILE A 59 -13.66 -22.10 71.94
N SER A 60 -14.75 -22.72 71.48
CA SER A 60 -14.89 -24.18 71.44
C SER A 60 -16.03 -24.60 70.52
N THR A 61 -15.93 -24.29 69.22
CA THR A 61 -16.41 -25.24 68.20
C THR A 61 -15.69 -24.99 66.89
N THR A 62 -14.67 -25.80 66.62
CA THR A 62 -14.21 -26.11 65.27
C THR A 62 -15.37 -26.76 64.50
N GLN A 63 -16.32 -25.96 64.04
CA GLN A 63 -17.33 -26.47 63.12
C GLN A 63 -16.73 -26.51 61.71
N ASN A 64 -16.78 -27.71 61.15
CA ASN A 64 -16.48 -28.09 59.79
C ASN A 64 -17.35 -27.32 58.78
N TYR A 65 -17.10 -26.03 58.56
CA TYR A 65 -17.79 -25.27 57.50
C TYR A 65 -17.17 -25.50 56.11
N GLU A 66 -15.95 -26.07 56.04
CA GLU A 66 -15.29 -26.38 54.76
C GLU A 66 -15.98 -27.50 53.96
N SER A 67 -16.77 -28.37 54.60
CA SER A 67 -17.40 -29.49 53.90
C SER A 67 -18.79 -29.20 53.32
N ILE A 68 -19.39 -28.04 53.65
CA ILE A 68 -20.77 -27.68 53.22
C ILE A 68 -20.79 -26.60 52.15
N LEU A 69 -19.72 -25.79 52.00
CA LEU A 69 -19.52 -25.03 50.76
C LEU A 69 -18.97 -25.96 49.70
N SER A 70 -19.90 -26.69 49.11
CA SER A 70 -19.70 -27.70 48.09
C SER A 70 -18.78 -27.27 46.94
N PRO A 71 -17.99 -28.20 46.37
CA PRO A 71 -17.15 -27.98 45.18
C PRO A 71 -17.94 -27.68 43.88
N GLN A 72 -19.27 -27.55 43.95
CA GLN A 72 -20.14 -27.46 42.77
C GLN A 72 -20.26 -26.06 42.15
N LEU A 73 -19.91 -24.98 42.87
CA LEU A 73 -19.97 -23.62 42.30
C LEU A 73 -18.73 -23.22 41.48
N ASN A 74 -17.66 -24.04 41.49
CA ASN A 74 -16.39 -23.69 40.87
C ASN A 74 -16.25 -24.04 39.37
N GLN A 75 -17.15 -24.84 38.79
CA GLN A 75 -17.06 -25.26 37.38
C GLN A 75 -17.78 -24.33 36.40
N TRP A 76 -18.90 -23.71 36.78
CA TRP A 76 -19.66 -22.82 35.89
C TRP A 76 -18.89 -21.61 35.36
N PRO A 77 -18.07 -20.89 36.17
CA PRO A 77 -17.36 -19.72 35.66
C PRO A 77 -16.28 -20.08 34.64
N SER A 78 -15.65 -21.25 34.73
CA SER A 78 -14.65 -21.68 33.74
C SER A 78 -15.31 -22.08 32.42
N ILE A 79 -16.48 -22.74 32.46
CA ILE A 79 -17.25 -23.12 31.26
C ILE A 79 -17.76 -21.87 30.53
N VAL A 80 -18.32 -20.88 31.25
CA VAL A 80 -18.80 -19.63 30.64
C VAL A 80 -17.65 -18.84 30.01
N LEU A 81 -16.51 -18.75 30.70
CA LEU A 81 -15.33 -18.07 30.16
C LEU A 81 -14.80 -18.77 28.90
N ALA A 82 -14.73 -20.10 28.90
CA ALA A 82 -14.34 -20.88 27.74
C ALA A 82 -15.27 -20.62 26.54
N ALA A 83 -16.59 -20.64 26.75
CA ALA A 83 -17.57 -20.35 25.69
C ALA A 83 -17.39 -18.95 25.08
N ILE A 84 -17.20 -17.93 25.91
CA ILE A 84 -16.97 -16.54 25.44
C ILE A 84 -15.67 -16.46 24.62
N THR A 85 -14.59 -17.10 25.07
CA THR A 85 -13.31 -17.10 24.33
C THR A 85 -13.42 -17.78 22.97
N ILE A 86 -14.16 -18.88 22.87
CA ILE A 86 -14.41 -19.59 21.59
C ILE A 86 -15.21 -18.70 20.64
N ILE A 87 -16.29 -18.08 21.11
CA ILE A 87 -17.12 -17.17 20.28
C ILE A 87 -16.28 -15.98 19.78
N SER A 88 -15.46 -15.38 20.66
CA SER A 88 -14.56 -14.30 20.28
C SER A 88 -13.54 -14.74 19.23
N PHE A 89 -12.93 -15.91 19.41
CA PHE A 89 -11.95 -16.46 18.47
C PHE A 89 -12.57 -16.76 17.09
N VAL A 90 -13.76 -17.36 17.05
CA VAL A 90 -14.52 -17.59 15.81
C VAL A 90 -14.89 -16.26 15.13
N GLY A 91 -15.28 -15.24 15.91
CA GLY A 91 -15.56 -13.90 15.39
C GLY A 91 -14.33 -13.25 14.75
N VAL A 92 -13.16 -13.35 15.39
CA VAL A 92 -11.89 -12.86 14.84
C VAL A 92 -11.49 -13.63 13.60
N LEU A 93 -11.58 -14.97 13.59
CA LEU A 93 -11.32 -15.79 12.42
C LEU A 93 -12.23 -15.44 11.24
N HIS A 94 -13.54 -15.26 11.49
CA HIS A 94 -14.49 -14.86 10.45
C HIS A 94 -14.19 -13.44 9.92
N TYR A 95 -13.83 -12.50 10.81
CA TYR A 95 -13.41 -11.16 10.41
C TYR A 95 -12.13 -11.19 9.56
N LEU A 96 -11.12 -11.95 9.98
CA LEU A 96 -9.86 -12.12 9.25
C LEU A 96 -10.10 -12.82 7.91
N TYR A 97 -10.92 -13.87 7.87
CA TYR A 97 -11.33 -14.55 6.64
C TYR A 97 -12.01 -13.57 5.68
N LYS A 98 -13.01 -12.82 6.16
CA LYS A 98 -13.67 -11.78 5.37
C LYS A 98 -12.66 -10.74 4.89
N GLN A 99 -11.75 -10.28 5.75
CA GLN A 99 -10.74 -9.29 5.38
C GLN A 99 -9.79 -9.83 4.31
N VAL A 100 -9.32 -11.07 4.42
CA VAL A 100 -8.46 -11.74 3.43
C VAL A 100 -9.21 -11.92 2.12
N CYS A 101 -10.45 -12.41 2.14
CA CYS A 101 -11.29 -12.53 0.95
C CYS A 101 -11.53 -11.17 0.28
N THR A 102 -11.72 -10.10 1.06
CA THR A 102 -11.88 -8.74 0.51
C THR A 102 -10.56 -8.09 0.05
N ARG A 103 -9.38 -8.68 0.31
CA ARG A 103 -8.11 -8.09 -0.12
C ARG A 103 -7.77 -8.38 -1.57
N HIS A 104 -8.38 -9.39 -2.17
CA HIS A 104 -8.11 -9.79 -3.56
C HIS A 104 -9.09 -9.13 -4.52
N HIS A 105 -9.07 -7.80 -4.57
CA HIS A 105 -9.78 -7.06 -5.60
C HIS A 105 -8.89 -6.94 -6.85
N THR A 106 -9.16 -7.78 -7.84
CA THR A 106 -8.57 -7.61 -9.16
C THR A 106 -9.24 -6.42 -9.84
N LYS A 107 -8.46 -5.43 -10.27
CA LYS A 107 -9.00 -4.25 -10.94
C LYS A 107 -8.59 -4.28 -12.40
N ILE A 108 -9.58 -4.20 -13.29
CA ILE A 108 -9.32 -3.93 -14.70
C ILE A 108 -9.16 -2.43 -14.84
N ILE A 109 -8.04 -2.00 -15.39
CA ILE A 109 -7.68 -0.59 -15.54
C ILE A 109 -7.59 -0.28 -17.03
N LEU A 110 -8.20 0.82 -17.45
CA LEU A 110 -8.04 1.40 -18.78
C LEU A 110 -6.91 2.43 -18.69
N GLU A 111 -5.81 2.14 -19.39
CA GLU A 111 -4.73 3.08 -19.56
C GLU A 111 -4.93 3.88 -20.85
N ILE A 112 -4.98 5.21 -20.73
CA ILE A 112 -5.03 6.13 -21.86
C ILE A 112 -3.70 6.88 -21.88
N SER A 113 -2.92 6.70 -22.93
CA SER A 113 -1.63 7.37 -23.11
C SER A 113 -1.62 8.23 -24.38
N ASN A 114 -0.95 9.38 -24.29
CA ASN A 114 -0.64 10.23 -25.45
C ASN A 114 0.86 10.21 -25.81
N GLY A 115 1.63 9.27 -25.25
CA GLY A 115 3.08 9.17 -25.40
C GLY A 115 3.89 10.00 -24.38
N LEU A 116 3.29 11.00 -23.73
CA LEU A 116 3.95 11.82 -22.70
C LEU A 116 3.34 11.63 -21.31
N ILE A 117 2.05 11.32 -21.25
CA ILE A 117 1.28 11.18 -20.01
C ILE A 117 0.43 9.92 -20.14
N CYS A 118 0.51 9.05 -19.14
CA CYS A 118 -0.37 7.90 -18.97
C CYS A 118 -1.42 8.18 -17.89
N LEU A 119 -2.69 7.99 -18.22
CA LEU A 119 -3.82 8.11 -17.30
C LEU A 119 -4.47 6.75 -17.11
N THR A 120 -4.43 6.24 -15.88
CA THR A 120 -5.03 4.95 -15.50
C THR A 120 -6.41 5.15 -14.87
N ILE A 121 -7.44 4.55 -15.45
CA ILE A 121 -8.84 4.67 -15.02
C ILE A 121 -9.37 3.28 -14.64
N PRO A 122 -9.74 3.02 -13.38
CA PRO A 122 -10.30 1.72 -13.00
C PRO A 122 -11.68 1.52 -13.65
N VAL A 123 -11.83 0.44 -14.42
CA VAL A 123 -13.00 0.11 -15.24
C VAL A 123 -13.96 -0.80 -14.50
N VAL A 124 -13.44 -1.91 -13.97
CA VAL A 124 -14.21 -2.91 -13.22
C VAL A 124 -13.39 -3.41 -12.04
N ASN A 125 -14.03 -3.54 -10.87
CA ASN A 125 -13.46 -4.26 -9.74
C ASN A 125 -14.05 -5.67 -9.73
N LEU A 126 -13.20 -6.67 -9.87
CA LEU A 126 -13.56 -8.08 -9.79
C LEU A 126 -13.36 -8.59 -8.36
N PRO A 127 -14.27 -9.44 -7.84
CA PRO A 127 -14.21 -9.92 -6.45
C PRO A 127 -13.21 -11.07 -6.23
N LEU A 128 -12.64 -11.64 -7.29
CA LEU A 128 -11.77 -12.81 -7.23
C LEU A 128 -10.39 -12.53 -7.84
N CYS A 129 -9.47 -13.49 -7.70
CA CYS A 129 -8.10 -13.43 -8.20
C CYS A 129 -8.07 -13.39 -9.75
N PRO A 130 -7.00 -12.85 -10.37
CA PRO A 130 -6.90 -12.76 -11.82
C PRO A 130 -6.98 -14.12 -12.54
N SER A 131 -6.53 -15.19 -11.87
CA SER A 131 -6.58 -16.58 -12.38
C SER A 131 -7.99 -17.11 -12.60
N ASP A 132 -8.97 -16.53 -11.90
CA ASP A 132 -10.35 -17.04 -11.88
C ASP A 132 -11.21 -16.39 -12.97
N TRP A 133 -10.61 -15.51 -13.79
CA TRP A 133 -11.26 -14.78 -14.86
C TRP A 133 -10.58 -15.06 -16.19
N ASP A 134 -11.40 -15.47 -17.15
CA ASP A 134 -11.04 -15.46 -18.56
C ASP A 134 -11.47 -14.11 -19.15
N ILE A 135 -10.48 -13.30 -19.53
CA ILE A 135 -10.67 -11.92 -20.00
C ILE A 135 -10.30 -11.88 -21.48
N ALA A 136 -11.32 -11.84 -22.34
CA ALA A 136 -11.13 -11.66 -23.77
C ALA A 136 -10.82 -10.19 -24.10
N THR A 137 -9.83 -9.96 -24.96
CA THR A 137 -9.48 -8.61 -25.42
C THR A 137 -10.60 -8.01 -26.28
N PRO A 138 -10.95 -6.72 -26.09
CA PRO A 138 -11.94 -6.06 -26.94
C PRO A 138 -11.44 -5.93 -28.38
N ASN A 139 -12.34 -6.09 -29.35
CA ASN A 139 -12.05 -5.94 -30.77
C ASN A 139 -12.00 -4.46 -31.19
N SER A 140 -12.86 -3.64 -30.58
CA SER A 140 -12.86 -2.19 -30.82
C SER A 140 -13.33 -1.42 -29.59
N ILE A 141 -12.76 -0.23 -29.42
CA ILE A 141 -13.15 0.73 -28.40
C ILE A 141 -13.71 1.94 -29.13
N THR A 142 -15.02 2.19 -28.99
CA THR A 142 -15.72 3.28 -29.65
C THR A 142 -16.45 4.16 -28.63
N ASN A 143 -16.90 5.35 -29.05
CA ASN A 143 -17.77 6.23 -28.26
C ASN A 143 -17.30 6.53 -26.83
N MET A 144 -16.05 6.98 -26.66
CA MET A 144 -15.60 7.50 -25.38
C MET A 144 -16.25 8.86 -25.10
N ARG A 145 -17.15 8.93 -24.12
CA ARG A 145 -17.89 10.15 -23.74
C ARG A 145 -17.76 10.43 -22.26
N ILE A 146 -17.52 11.69 -21.92
CA ILE A 146 -17.53 12.16 -20.53
C ILE A 146 -18.83 12.92 -20.33
N SER A 147 -19.66 12.45 -19.38
CA SER A 147 -20.91 13.10 -19.02
C SER A 147 -20.85 13.64 -17.59
N GLY A 148 -21.70 14.60 -17.24
CA GLY A 148 -21.82 15.13 -15.87
C GLY A 148 -21.00 16.40 -15.59
N THR A 149 -21.62 17.37 -14.92
CA THR A 149 -21.02 18.67 -14.57
C THR A 149 -20.25 18.63 -13.26
N PHE A 150 -20.83 18.03 -12.22
CA PHE A 150 -20.24 17.92 -10.88
C PHE A 150 -19.66 16.52 -10.59
N TYR A 151 -20.30 15.49 -11.14
CA TYR A 151 -19.88 14.10 -11.05
C TYR A 151 -19.65 13.59 -12.46
N THR A 152 -18.41 13.72 -12.93
CA THR A 152 -18.06 13.25 -14.25
C THR A 152 -18.13 11.72 -14.30
N LYS A 153 -18.72 11.18 -15.36
CA LYS A 153 -18.80 9.75 -15.65
C LYS A 153 -18.16 9.51 -17.00
N LEU A 154 -17.23 8.55 -17.06
CA LEU A 154 -16.62 8.12 -18.30
C LEU A 154 -17.42 6.95 -18.85
N HIS A 155 -18.11 7.18 -19.95
CA HIS A 155 -18.75 6.15 -20.75
C HIS A 155 -17.77 5.70 -21.82
N VAL A 156 -17.45 4.41 -21.84
CA VAL A 156 -16.63 3.79 -22.88
C VAL A 156 -17.42 2.62 -23.43
N GLU A 157 -17.60 2.58 -24.74
CA GLU A 157 -18.22 1.45 -25.41
C GLU A 157 -17.11 0.53 -25.93
N MET A 158 -17.07 -0.69 -25.40
CA MET A 158 -16.06 -1.68 -25.77
C MET A 158 -16.80 -2.87 -26.38
N SER A 159 -16.52 -3.17 -27.65
CA SER A 159 -17.10 -4.32 -28.33
C SER A 159 -16.17 -5.52 -28.20
N GLY A 160 -16.72 -6.70 -27.95
CA GLY A 160 -15.95 -7.95 -27.80
C GLY A 160 -15.27 -8.17 -26.44
N LEU A 161 -15.32 -7.20 -25.51
CA LEU A 161 -14.83 -7.43 -24.15
C LEU A 161 -15.74 -8.44 -23.44
N SER A 162 -15.19 -9.60 -23.08
CA SER A 162 -15.87 -10.63 -22.32
C SER A 162 -15.07 -10.97 -21.08
N ILE A 163 -15.70 -10.85 -19.92
CA ILE A 163 -15.11 -11.23 -18.63
C ILE A 163 -15.95 -12.38 -18.10
N VAL A 164 -15.39 -13.58 -18.13
CA VAL A 164 -16.08 -14.82 -17.74
C VAL A 164 -15.35 -15.42 -16.56
N ASN A 165 -16.09 -15.77 -15.52
CA ASN A 165 -15.51 -16.54 -14.43
C ASN A 165 -15.18 -17.95 -14.91
N VAL A 166 -13.94 -18.39 -14.73
CA VAL A 166 -13.45 -19.69 -15.23
C VAL A 166 -14.24 -20.86 -14.63
N HIS A 167 -14.61 -20.76 -13.35
CA HIS A 167 -15.26 -21.81 -12.58
C HIS A 167 -16.78 -21.79 -12.74
N THR A 168 -17.42 -20.62 -12.57
CA THR A 168 -18.88 -20.53 -12.59
C THR A 168 -19.45 -20.36 -14.00
N LYS A 169 -18.59 -20.09 -15.00
CA LYS A 169 -18.97 -19.71 -16.38
C LYS A 169 -19.90 -18.50 -16.44
N GLN A 170 -20.01 -17.74 -15.35
CA GLN A 170 -20.83 -16.54 -15.30
C GLN A 170 -20.10 -15.40 -16.00
N GLN A 171 -20.76 -14.83 -17.01
CA GLN A 171 -20.27 -13.66 -17.72
C GLN A 171 -20.78 -12.38 -17.05
N ILE A 172 -19.90 -11.41 -16.84
CA ILE A 172 -20.29 -10.08 -16.37
C ILE A 172 -20.80 -9.29 -17.59
N LYS A 173 -22.11 -9.40 -17.88
CA LYS A 173 -22.76 -8.73 -19.02
C LYS A 173 -22.99 -7.23 -18.85
N ASN A 174 -22.35 -6.59 -17.87
CA ASN A 174 -22.69 -5.21 -17.54
C ASN A 174 -22.03 -4.23 -18.50
N LYS A 175 -22.87 -3.37 -19.09
CA LYS A 175 -22.51 -2.08 -19.65
C LYS A 175 -21.62 -1.38 -18.62
N ILE A 176 -20.33 -1.27 -18.93
CA ILE A 176 -19.34 -0.77 -17.97
C ILE A 176 -19.57 0.73 -17.81
N ASN A 177 -20.45 1.06 -16.87
CA ASN A 177 -20.68 2.42 -16.44
C ASN A 177 -19.65 2.76 -15.36
N THR A 178 -18.51 3.26 -15.80
CA THR A 178 -17.44 3.67 -14.90
C THR A 178 -17.80 4.97 -14.18
N ALA A 179 -18.33 4.86 -12.97
CA ALA A 179 -18.40 5.97 -12.04
C ALA A 179 -17.02 6.11 -11.35
N SER A 180 -16.09 6.79 -12.01
CA SER A 180 -14.82 7.17 -11.38
C SER A 180 -14.91 8.58 -10.80
N ASN A 181 -14.00 8.91 -9.87
CA ASN A 181 -13.82 10.26 -9.33
C ASN A 181 -13.24 11.19 -10.42
N ALA A 182 -14.03 11.44 -11.46
CA ALA A 182 -13.54 12.00 -12.71
C ALA A 182 -13.30 13.51 -12.66
N LYS A 183 -13.30 14.12 -11.46
CA LYS A 183 -12.80 15.47 -11.24
C LYS A 183 -11.34 15.58 -11.72
N TYR A 184 -10.52 14.58 -11.42
CA TYR A 184 -9.14 14.49 -11.89
C TYR A 184 -9.06 14.28 -13.40
N ILE A 185 -9.88 13.39 -13.96
CA ILE A 185 -9.90 13.10 -15.39
C ILE A 185 -10.27 14.35 -16.20
N ARG A 186 -11.31 15.08 -15.77
CA ARG A 186 -11.72 16.33 -16.42
C ARG A 186 -10.60 17.37 -16.37
N MET A 187 -9.93 17.52 -15.22
CA MET A 187 -8.79 18.43 -15.10
C MET A 187 -7.64 18.04 -16.03
N CYS A 188 -7.24 16.78 -16.09
CA CYS A 188 -6.18 16.30 -16.97
C CYS A 188 -6.53 16.49 -18.46
N ILE A 189 -7.77 16.22 -18.85
CA ILE A 189 -8.21 16.41 -20.24
C ILE A 189 -8.27 17.89 -20.60
N LEU A 190 -8.82 18.74 -19.74
CA LEU A 190 -8.84 20.19 -19.96
C LEU A 190 -7.41 20.75 -20.04
N TYR A 191 -6.48 20.24 -19.24
CA TYR A 191 -5.08 20.65 -19.26
C TYR A 191 -4.38 20.23 -20.57
N THR A 192 -4.60 19.00 -21.04
CA THR A 192 -4.01 18.51 -22.30
C THR A 192 -4.60 19.21 -23.53
N MET A 193 -5.91 19.54 -23.51
CA MET A 193 -6.54 20.32 -24.59
C MET A 193 -6.01 21.76 -24.63
N LYS A 194 -5.87 22.43 -23.48
CA LYS A 194 -5.25 23.76 -23.41
C LYS A 194 -3.79 23.74 -23.86
N ALA A 195 -3.03 22.72 -23.46
CA ALA A 195 -1.64 22.56 -23.89
C ALA A 195 -1.54 22.40 -25.42
N LYS A 196 -2.38 21.56 -26.04
CA LYS A 196 -2.41 21.41 -27.51
C LYS A 196 -2.69 22.74 -28.23
N SER A 197 -3.67 23.51 -27.75
CA SER A 197 -3.98 24.84 -28.28
C SER A 197 -2.79 25.81 -28.14
N TYR A 198 -2.12 25.80 -26.98
CA TYR A 198 -0.94 26.62 -26.74
C TYR A 198 0.23 26.26 -27.68
N TYR A 199 0.52 24.97 -27.85
CA TYR A 199 1.61 24.52 -28.73
C TYR A 199 1.30 24.75 -30.21
N SER A 200 0.04 24.65 -30.66
CA SER A 200 -0.32 24.97 -32.04
C SER A 200 -0.06 26.45 -32.37
N HIS A 201 -0.28 27.36 -31.42
CA HIS A 201 0.03 28.79 -31.61
C HIS A 201 1.54 29.05 -31.69
N ILE A 202 2.35 28.37 -30.88
CA ILE A 202 3.82 28.52 -30.93
C ILE A 202 4.38 27.95 -32.24
N SER A 203 3.85 26.83 -32.72
CA SER A 203 4.28 26.25 -34.00
C SER A 203 3.95 27.14 -35.18
N ALA A 204 2.80 27.85 -35.14
CA ALA A 204 2.40 28.77 -36.21
C ALA A 204 3.26 30.05 -36.25
N ASN A 205 3.78 30.49 -35.09
CA ASN A 205 4.59 31.70 -34.97
C ASN A 205 6.10 31.45 -35.03
N LYS A 206 6.57 30.24 -35.38
CA LYS A 206 7.99 30.06 -35.66
C LYS A 206 8.33 30.89 -36.92
N PRO A 207 9.17 31.94 -36.80
CA PRO A 207 9.56 32.72 -37.97
C PRO A 207 10.20 31.75 -38.96
N LYS A 208 9.72 31.79 -40.22
CA LYS A 208 10.38 31.10 -41.33
C LYS A 208 11.82 31.61 -41.34
N ARG A 209 12.74 30.81 -40.81
CA ARG A 209 14.16 31.03 -41.02
C ARG A 209 14.35 30.84 -42.52
N THR A 210 14.45 31.95 -43.24
CA THR A 210 14.99 31.97 -44.59
C THR A 210 16.40 31.41 -44.46
N ILE A 211 16.56 30.14 -44.80
CA ILE A 211 17.87 29.52 -44.94
C ILE A 211 18.54 30.30 -46.08
N PRO A 212 19.68 30.97 -45.86
CA PRO A 212 20.41 31.58 -46.95
C PRO A 212 20.76 30.47 -47.94
N SER A 213 20.47 30.66 -49.22
CA SER A 213 20.82 29.70 -50.26
C SER A 213 22.32 29.42 -50.19
N LEU A 214 22.70 28.23 -49.71
CA LEU A 214 24.07 27.79 -49.78
C LEU A 214 24.32 27.51 -51.26
N HIS A 215 25.25 28.28 -51.80
CA HIS A 215 25.70 28.23 -53.17
C HIS A 215 26.16 26.79 -53.50
N ASN A 216 25.64 26.24 -54.60
CA ASN A 216 26.05 24.96 -55.15
C ASN A 216 27.56 24.98 -55.40
N HIS A 217 28.27 24.01 -54.81
CA HIS A 217 29.54 23.56 -55.38
C HIS A 217 29.27 22.17 -55.97
N GLU A 218 29.08 22.19 -57.29
CA GLU A 218 28.90 21.05 -58.17
C GLU A 218 30.27 20.37 -58.31
N ASN A 219 30.47 19.26 -57.62
CA ASN A 219 31.59 18.36 -57.88
C ASN A 219 31.01 17.09 -58.50
N ASN A 220 31.30 16.93 -59.79
CA ASN A 220 31.12 15.70 -60.55
C ASN A 220 32.02 14.61 -59.94
N GLU A 221 31.40 13.51 -59.50
CA GLU A 221 32.07 12.22 -59.48
C GLU A 221 31.24 11.20 -60.26
N GLU A 222 32.00 10.49 -61.07
CA GLU A 222 31.69 9.63 -62.19
C GLU A 222 31.87 8.17 -61.74
N LEU A 223 31.11 7.24 -62.35
CA LEU A 223 31.20 5.77 -62.25
C LEU A 223 30.74 5.15 -60.89
N ASP A 224 30.03 4.03 -60.81
CA ASP A 224 30.03 2.85 -61.67
C ASP A 224 28.67 2.15 -61.72
N VAL A 225 28.42 1.56 -62.89
CA VAL A 225 27.29 0.69 -63.24
C VAL A 225 27.55 -0.72 -62.70
N ILE A 226 26.66 -1.24 -61.84
CA ILE A 226 26.64 -2.66 -61.48
C ILE A 226 25.39 -3.29 -62.11
N PRO A 227 25.53 -4.38 -62.90
CA PRO A 227 24.43 -4.97 -63.63
C PRO A 227 23.60 -5.92 -62.76
N ASP A 228 22.31 -5.98 -63.08
CA ASP A 228 21.36 -6.96 -62.62
C ASP A 228 21.80 -8.39 -62.97
N THR A 229 21.52 -9.34 -62.08
CA THR A 229 21.41 -10.76 -62.47
C THR A 229 20.27 -11.43 -61.69
N PRO A 230 19.47 -12.32 -62.32
CA PRO A 230 18.20 -12.77 -61.78
C PRO A 230 18.25 -14.21 -61.20
N THR A 231 17.11 -14.61 -60.65
CA THR A 231 16.56 -15.99 -60.64
C THR A 231 16.71 -16.81 -59.36
N GLY A 232 15.56 -17.25 -58.81
CA GLY A 232 15.37 -18.67 -58.51
C GLY A 232 15.27 -19.09 -57.05
N SER A 233 14.02 -19.24 -56.58
CA SER A 233 13.45 -20.44 -55.93
C SER A 233 14.33 -21.27 -54.97
N GLN A 234 13.90 -21.48 -53.72
CA GLN A 234 13.28 -22.75 -53.31
C GLN A 234 12.84 -22.77 -51.83
N VAL A 235 11.66 -23.35 -51.66
CA VAL A 235 11.03 -23.81 -50.42
C VAL A 235 11.79 -25.03 -49.89
N ARG A 236 12.13 -25.05 -48.59
CA ARG A 236 12.47 -26.31 -47.90
C ARG A 236 11.97 -26.31 -46.46
N THR A 237 10.98 -27.16 -46.24
CA THR A 237 10.39 -27.61 -44.99
C THR A 237 11.31 -28.65 -44.30
N ILE A 238 10.93 -29.06 -43.07
CA ILE A 238 11.28 -30.30 -42.30
C ILE A 238 12.18 -30.00 -41.06
N PRO A 239 12.02 -30.64 -39.87
CA PRO A 239 10.84 -30.80 -39.01
C PRO A 239 11.16 -30.52 -37.49
N GLU A 240 10.15 -30.65 -36.63
CA GLU A 240 10.28 -30.90 -35.17
C GLU A 240 11.04 -32.23 -34.93
N THR A 241 11.69 -32.57 -33.80
CA THR A 241 11.14 -32.82 -32.44
C THR A 241 12.32 -33.06 -31.42
N PRO A 242 12.12 -33.52 -30.15
CA PRO A 242 12.66 -32.87 -28.95
C PRO A 242 13.80 -33.63 -28.25
N SER A 243 14.47 -33.01 -27.27
CA SER A 243 15.14 -33.78 -26.21
C SER A 243 15.26 -33.05 -24.88
N THR A 244 15.24 -33.89 -23.85
CA THR A 244 14.99 -33.67 -22.43
C THR A 244 16.31 -33.68 -21.66
N SER A 245 16.52 -32.80 -20.68
CA SER A 245 17.29 -33.03 -19.43
C SER A 245 17.21 -31.77 -18.56
N LYS A 246 16.63 -31.75 -17.35
CA LYS A 246 16.96 -32.33 -16.03
C LYS A 246 18.28 -31.85 -15.38
N ALA A 247 18.09 -31.40 -14.13
CA ALA A 247 18.98 -31.32 -12.95
C ALA A 247 19.83 -30.04 -12.77
N THR A 248 19.49 -29.16 -11.80
CA THR A 248 19.84 -29.15 -10.36
C THR A 248 21.18 -28.45 -10.10
N SER A 249 21.20 -27.35 -9.33
CA SER A 249 22.13 -27.20 -8.19
C SER A 249 21.99 -25.85 -7.47
N SER A 250 21.80 -25.99 -6.16
CA SER A 250 21.70 -24.99 -5.12
C SER A 250 23.06 -24.36 -4.80
N ARG A 251 23.12 -23.03 -4.53
CA ARG A 251 24.20 -22.49 -3.68
C ARG A 251 23.76 -21.25 -2.90
N LYS A 252 23.39 -21.51 -1.65
CA LYS A 252 23.19 -20.54 -0.55
C LYS A 252 24.57 -20.18 0.02
N ARG A 253 24.85 -18.91 0.32
CA ARG A 253 25.77 -18.55 1.41
C ARG A 253 25.46 -17.16 1.97
N ASN A 254 25.22 -17.16 3.28
CA ASN A 254 24.94 -16.04 4.17
C ASN A 254 26.16 -15.11 4.32
N LYS A 255 25.92 -13.81 4.52
CA LYS A 255 26.74 -12.93 5.37
C LYS A 255 25.83 -11.84 5.97
N GLU A 256 25.31 -12.13 7.17
CA GLU A 256 24.80 -11.14 8.12
C GLU A 256 25.69 -11.26 9.36
N GLY A 257 26.31 -10.15 9.77
CA GLY A 257 27.15 -10.14 10.96
C GLY A 257 28.14 -8.98 11.02
N GLU A 258 27.70 -7.74 10.75
CA GLU A 258 28.53 -6.55 11.01
C GLU A 258 27.71 -5.24 10.99
N LEU A 259 26.69 -5.09 11.84
CA LEU A 259 25.87 -3.87 11.87
C LEU A 259 25.27 -3.54 13.25
N LEU A 260 26.02 -3.75 14.34
CA LEU A 260 25.61 -3.35 15.70
C LEU A 260 26.75 -2.68 16.48
N ASN A 261 27.32 -1.59 15.94
CA ASN A 261 28.25 -0.78 16.73
C ASN A 261 28.32 0.73 16.41
N ILE A 262 27.28 1.34 15.82
CA ILE A 262 27.30 2.79 15.46
C ILE A 262 26.01 3.52 15.88
N LEU A 263 25.38 3.11 16.98
CA LEU A 263 24.15 3.77 17.48
C LEU A 263 24.30 4.49 18.83
N ASP A 264 25.54 4.69 19.31
CA ASP A 264 25.78 5.20 20.67
C ASP A 264 26.42 6.58 20.78
N ARG A 265 26.46 7.38 19.71
CA ARG A 265 26.87 8.79 19.83
C ARG A 265 26.09 9.66 18.88
N LEU A 266 25.17 10.48 19.41
CA LEU A 266 25.17 11.95 19.29
C LEU A 266 24.00 12.59 20.09
N PRO A 267 24.19 13.79 20.68
CA PRO A 267 23.34 14.37 21.72
C PRO A 267 22.19 15.25 21.19
N CYS A 268 21.07 15.27 21.93
CA CYS A 268 19.97 16.23 21.75
C CYS A 268 20.33 17.62 22.33
N ARG A 269 20.19 18.72 21.56
CA ARG A 269 19.94 20.05 22.15
C ARG A 269 19.26 21.08 21.21
N LYS A 270 18.11 21.54 21.71
CA LYS A 270 17.32 22.80 21.61
C LYS A 270 17.43 23.76 20.41
N LYS A 271 16.23 24.20 19.98
CA LYS A 271 15.92 25.37 19.12
C LYS A 271 16.44 26.69 19.70
N THR A 272 17.07 27.49 18.84
CA THR A 272 17.08 28.96 18.87
C THR A 272 17.10 29.44 17.41
N GLN A 273 16.36 30.50 17.13
CA GLN A 273 16.18 31.13 15.82
C GLN A 273 16.81 32.53 15.91
N GLU A 274 17.83 32.83 15.10
CA GLU A 274 18.18 34.18 14.68
C GLU A 274 19.17 34.15 13.50
N ASP A 275 19.05 35.17 12.66
CA ASP A 275 19.57 35.38 11.31
C ASP A 275 21.09 35.24 11.19
N ASP A 276 21.55 34.24 10.42
CA ASP A 276 22.92 34.16 9.94
C ASP A 276 22.91 33.51 8.55
N GLN A 277 23.59 34.13 7.59
CA GLN A 277 23.75 33.63 6.23
C GLN A 277 24.62 32.38 6.27
N THR A 278 24.00 31.26 6.65
CA THR A 278 24.62 29.95 6.59
C THR A 278 24.65 29.56 5.12
N GLU A 279 25.82 29.67 4.49
CA GLU A 279 26.08 29.02 3.21
C GLU A 279 25.74 27.54 3.36
N GLU A 280 24.61 27.12 2.78
CA GLU A 280 24.21 25.72 2.80
C GLU A 280 25.30 24.90 2.13
N ILE A 281 25.94 24.04 2.92
CA ILE A 281 27.01 23.17 2.46
C ILE A 281 26.38 22.15 1.51
N HIS A 282 26.42 22.46 0.22
CA HIS A 282 26.02 21.52 -0.82
C HIS A 282 27.07 20.42 -0.93
N VAL A 283 26.66 19.19 -0.60
CA VAL A 283 27.51 17.99 -0.61
C VAL A 283 28.00 17.64 -2.02
N PHE A 284 27.25 18.04 -3.05
CA PHE A 284 27.55 17.70 -4.44
C PHE A 284 27.62 18.94 -5.33
N THR A 285 28.38 18.84 -6.42
CA THR A 285 28.61 19.94 -7.36
C THR A 285 27.92 19.71 -8.71
N LYS A 286 27.65 20.80 -9.44
CA LYS A 286 27.09 20.71 -10.81
C LYS A 286 28.06 19.97 -11.72
N GLY A 287 27.58 18.96 -12.43
CA GLY A 287 28.34 18.09 -13.33
C GLY A 287 28.82 16.79 -12.69
N GLU A 288 28.67 16.63 -11.37
CA GLU A 288 29.06 15.41 -10.66
C GLU A 288 28.15 14.23 -11.02
N LYS A 289 28.77 13.06 -11.23
CA LYS A 289 28.08 11.80 -11.47
C LYS A 289 27.68 11.19 -10.12
N VAL A 290 26.41 10.85 -10.00
CA VAL A 290 25.82 10.33 -8.77
C VAL A 290 24.88 9.16 -9.09
N SER A 291 24.70 8.26 -8.14
CA SER A 291 23.58 7.32 -8.18
C SER A 291 22.38 7.97 -7.49
N ALA A 292 21.26 8.06 -8.18
CA ALA A 292 20.03 8.69 -7.69
C ALA A 292 18.91 7.66 -7.54
N TYR A 293 18.15 7.78 -6.45
CA TYR A 293 17.00 6.90 -6.19
C TYR A 293 15.76 7.40 -6.93
N TYR A 294 15.25 6.59 -7.86
CA TYR A 294 14.07 6.91 -8.64
C TYR A 294 12.80 6.50 -7.90
N SER A 295 11.94 7.49 -7.67
CA SER A 295 10.76 7.35 -6.81
C SER A 295 9.69 6.42 -7.38
N ASN A 296 9.58 6.34 -8.71
CA ASN A 296 8.53 5.58 -9.40
C ASN A 296 8.71 4.06 -9.27
N ASP A 297 9.93 3.56 -9.37
CA ASP A 297 10.22 2.12 -9.36
C ASP A 297 11.10 1.66 -8.19
N LYS A 298 11.51 2.60 -7.33
CA LYS A 298 12.27 2.34 -6.10
C LYS A 298 13.65 1.71 -6.36
N LYS A 299 14.29 2.10 -7.46
CA LYS A 299 15.64 1.63 -7.84
C LYS A 299 16.62 2.79 -7.95
N TRP A 300 17.90 2.46 -7.85
CA TRP A 300 19.00 3.41 -8.01
C TRP A 300 19.46 3.41 -9.47
N TYR A 301 19.64 4.60 -10.04
CA TYR A 301 20.08 4.81 -11.41
C TYR A 301 21.20 5.83 -11.49
N ASP A 302 22.03 5.70 -12.52
CA ASP A 302 23.09 6.67 -12.79
C ASP A 302 22.52 7.99 -13.28
N ALA A 303 22.95 9.08 -12.67
CA ALA A 303 22.50 10.43 -12.96
C ALA A 303 23.65 11.44 -12.89
N VAL A 304 23.43 12.61 -13.47
CA VAL A 304 24.35 13.75 -13.42
C VAL A 304 23.65 14.95 -12.83
N ILE A 305 24.30 15.63 -11.89
CA ILE A 305 23.77 16.87 -11.32
C ILE A 305 23.85 17.98 -12.36
N THR A 306 22.70 18.51 -12.75
CA THR A 306 22.60 19.57 -13.76
C THR A 306 22.53 20.97 -13.16
N ALA A 307 22.01 21.10 -11.94
CA ALA A 307 21.99 22.34 -11.18
C ALA A 307 21.89 22.04 -9.68
N VAL A 308 22.56 22.87 -8.88
CA VAL A 308 22.41 22.92 -7.42
C VAL A 308 21.38 24.01 -7.11
N LEU A 309 20.34 23.66 -6.36
CA LEU A 309 19.25 24.55 -5.95
C LEU A 309 19.36 24.77 -4.44
N LYS A 310 18.75 25.83 -3.92
CA LYS A 310 18.69 26.08 -2.47
C LYS A 310 18.15 24.85 -1.72
N ASP A 311 16.98 24.36 -2.12
CA ASP A 311 16.33 23.22 -1.43
C ASP A 311 16.64 21.84 -2.05
N GLY A 312 17.76 21.66 -2.77
CA GLY A 312 18.13 20.35 -3.32
C GLY A 312 18.89 20.36 -4.65
N TYR A 313 18.74 19.30 -5.45
CA TYR A 313 19.52 19.09 -6.66
C TYR A 313 18.63 18.75 -7.84
N ARG A 314 18.89 19.38 -9.00
CA ARG A 314 18.29 18.98 -10.27
C ARG A 314 19.21 17.99 -10.95
N ILE A 315 18.74 16.77 -11.14
CA ILE A 315 19.50 15.69 -11.77
C ILE A 315 18.97 15.37 -13.16
N LYS A 316 19.81 14.75 -13.99
CA LYS A 316 19.44 14.12 -15.26
C LYS A 316 19.91 12.67 -15.26
N TYR A 317 18.99 11.73 -15.42
CA TYR A 317 19.31 10.31 -15.52
C TYR A 317 20.03 10.02 -16.85
N VAL A 318 21.05 9.16 -16.81
CA VAL A 318 21.95 8.93 -17.95
C VAL A 318 21.25 8.14 -19.08
N LEU A 319 20.40 7.18 -18.73
CA LEU A 319 19.80 6.25 -19.70
C LEU A 319 18.66 6.87 -20.52
N ASP A 320 17.71 7.55 -19.87
CA ASP A 320 16.49 8.07 -20.50
C ASP A 320 16.54 9.59 -20.73
N GLY A 321 17.54 10.28 -20.16
CA GLY A 321 17.65 11.73 -20.21
C GLY A 321 16.59 12.48 -19.41
N PHE A 322 15.79 11.78 -18.60
CA PHE A 322 14.76 12.36 -17.75
C PHE A 322 15.37 13.24 -16.67
N ARG A 323 14.66 14.30 -16.27
CA ARG A 323 15.13 15.27 -15.29
C ARG A 323 14.19 15.32 -14.10
N GLU A 324 14.76 15.27 -12.91
CA GLU A 324 14.03 15.28 -11.64
C GLU A 324 14.70 16.24 -10.64
N VAL A 325 13.94 16.72 -9.66
CA VAL A 325 14.44 17.55 -8.57
C VAL A 325 14.36 16.74 -7.28
N ILE A 326 15.52 16.45 -6.69
CA ILE A 326 15.65 15.69 -5.44
C ILE A 326 15.98 16.67 -4.31
N LYS A 327 15.12 16.74 -3.31
CA LYS A 327 15.31 17.58 -2.12
C LYS A 327 16.09 16.88 -1.01
N ASP A 328 15.91 15.57 -0.89
CA ASP A 328 16.55 14.77 0.16
C ASP A 328 17.90 14.23 -0.33
N THR A 329 18.99 14.64 0.30
CA THR A 329 20.35 14.19 -0.01
C THR A 329 20.54 12.69 0.23
N ALA A 330 19.72 12.05 1.08
CA ALA A 330 19.77 10.60 1.28
C ALA A 330 19.37 9.79 0.03
N LEU A 331 18.73 10.44 -0.94
CA LEU A 331 18.37 9.85 -2.23
C LEU A 331 19.46 10.01 -3.29
N LEU A 332 20.63 10.53 -2.92
CA LEU A 332 21.81 10.67 -3.77
C LEU A 332 23.00 9.96 -3.12
N LYS A 333 23.77 9.24 -3.93
CA LYS A 333 25.03 8.60 -3.53
C LYS A 333 26.13 9.00 -4.49
N LYS A 334 27.30 9.33 -3.94
CA LYS A 334 28.51 9.55 -4.73
C LYS A 334 28.91 8.23 -5.40
N MET A 335 29.19 8.28 -6.70
CA MET A 335 29.52 7.12 -7.52
C MET A 335 31.02 6.86 -7.56
#